data_AF-T0YS97-F1
#
_entry.id   AF-T0YS97-F1
#
_cell.length_a   1.000
_cell.length_b   1.000
_cell.length_c   1.000
_cell.angle_alpha   90.00
_cell.angle_beta   90.00
_cell.angle_gamma   90.00
#
_symmetry.space_group_name_H-M   'P 1'
#
loop_
_entity.id
_entity.type
_entity.pdbx_description
1 polymer ?
#
loop_
_entity_poly.entity_id
_entity_poly.type
_entity_poly.pdbx_seq_one_letter_code
_entity_poly.pdbx_strand_id
1 'polypeptide(L)'
;LFGGTWSTSPDPSDFHNFTGIDLYAPRANVYHESDGQPYPLVRMHGKVIETFEQFARLENVLGPYGGQMASFDWVFSPRGPGGRPERMFDRKTGDVNPKVVAYWRAHYDLAHIVKTTWARRGPYLRGKIHVYVGTADTFYLNESARDLDTVLSKLDAHAHFTFRKGRTHFNL
;
A
#
# COMPACT_ATOMS: atom_id res chain seq x y z
N LEU A 1 -6.27 25.78 -6.73
CA LEU A 1 -4.99 25.50 -7.44
C LEU A 1 -4.28 24.38 -6.70
N PHE A 2 -3.76 23.34 -7.39
CA PHE A 2 -2.94 22.29 -6.76
C PHE A 2 -1.46 22.69 -6.81
N GLY A 3 -0.85 22.92 -5.65
CA GLY A 3 0.53 23.39 -5.50
C GLY A 3 1.59 22.29 -5.45
N GLY A 4 1.18 21.07 -5.09
CA GLY A 4 2.06 19.91 -4.96
C GLY A 4 1.76 19.10 -3.71
N THR A 5 2.48 17.99 -3.55
CA THR A 5 2.40 17.10 -2.39
C THR A 5 3.80 16.74 -1.90
N TRP A 6 3.96 16.65 -0.58
CA TRP A 6 5.19 16.23 0.11
C TRP A 6 4.82 15.12 1.10
N SER A 7 4.90 13.88 0.63
CA SER A 7 4.54 12.71 1.43
C SER A 7 5.78 12.08 2.06
N THR A 8 5.69 11.70 3.32
CA THR A 8 6.73 10.99 4.07
C THR A 8 6.23 9.59 4.40
N SER A 9 6.97 8.57 3.94
CA SER A 9 6.66 7.16 4.13
C SER A 9 5.19 6.82 3.85
N PRO A 10 4.69 7.09 2.63
CA PRO A 10 3.28 6.93 2.32
C PRO A 10 2.85 5.46 2.42
N ASP A 11 1.58 5.23 2.76
CA ASP A 11 0.89 3.95 2.55
C ASP A 11 1.03 3.47 1.09
N PRO A 12 0.75 2.18 0.80
CA PRO A 12 1.04 1.60 -0.51
C PRO A 12 0.44 2.40 -1.66
N SER A 13 1.30 2.91 -2.53
CA SER A 13 0.94 3.70 -3.72
C SER A 13 0.69 2.87 -4.97
N ASP A 14 1.12 1.61 -4.97
CA ASP A 14 0.89 0.58 -5.97
C ASP A 14 0.51 -0.72 -5.24
N PHE A 15 -0.63 -1.32 -5.59
CA PHE A 15 -1.12 -2.53 -4.93
C PHE A 15 -0.59 -3.84 -5.51
N HIS A 16 0.30 -3.79 -6.51
CA HIS A 16 1.22 -4.91 -6.78
C HIS A 16 2.25 -5.07 -5.64
N ASN A 17 2.35 -4.08 -4.74
CA ASN A 17 3.22 -4.11 -3.59
C ASN A 17 2.54 -3.50 -2.35
N PHE A 18 1.52 -4.20 -1.86
CA PHE A 18 0.84 -3.88 -0.61
C PHE A 18 1.64 -4.43 0.57
N THR A 19 2.61 -3.65 1.04
CA THR A 19 3.57 -4.07 2.09
C THR A 19 4.34 -5.36 1.74
N GLY A 20 4.72 -5.52 0.48
CA GLY A 20 5.38 -6.73 -0.05
C GLY A 20 4.46 -7.73 -0.74
N ILE A 21 3.14 -7.57 -0.65
CA ILE A 21 2.17 -8.51 -1.22
C ILE A 21 1.61 -7.98 -2.55
N ASP A 22 1.62 -8.80 -3.60
CA ASP A 22 0.88 -8.53 -4.82
C ASP A 22 -0.60 -8.91 -4.65
N LEU A 23 -1.46 -7.91 -4.46
CA LEU A 23 -2.90 -8.13 -4.29
C LEU A 23 -3.60 -8.60 -5.56
N TYR A 24 -2.94 -8.47 -6.73
CA TYR A 24 -3.48 -8.90 -8.02
C TYR A 24 -3.07 -10.31 -8.42
N ALA A 25 -2.19 -10.95 -7.65
CA ALA A 25 -1.74 -12.30 -7.92
C ALA A 25 -2.91 -13.31 -7.91
N PRO A 26 -2.88 -14.36 -8.76
CA PRO A 26 -3.88 -15.41 -8.72
C PRO A 26 -3.90 -16.10 -7.36
N ARG A 27 -5.08 -16.15 -6.71
CA ARG A 27 -5.24 -16.66 -5.34
C ARG A 27 -4.34 -15.93 -4.32
N ALA A 28 -4.20 -14.61 -4.47
CA ALA A 28 -3.47 -13.78 -3.53
C ALA A 28 -3.94 -14.03 -2.08
N ASN A 29 -2.96 -14.13 -1.19
CA ASN A 29 -3.15 -14.32 0.24
C ASN A 29 -2.20 -13.37 0.97
N VAL A 30 -2.70 -12.66 1.97
CA VAL A 30 -1.90 -11.66 2.70
C VAL A 30 -1.07 -12.26 3.84
N TYR A 31 -1.32 -13.52 4.20
CA TYR A 31 -0.60 -14.20 5.27
C TYR A 31 0.59 -14.99 4.74
N HIS A 32 0.43 -15.66 3.60
CA HIS A 32 1.45 -16.55 3.05
C HIS A 32 1.71 -16.32 1.57
N GLU A 33 2.99 -16.43 1.20
CA GLU A 33 3.46 -16.55 -0.17
C GLU A 33 2.99 -17.86 -0.80
N SER A 34 3.15 -17.98 -2.12
CA SER A 34 2.72 -19.18 -2.86
C SER A 34 3.45 -20.47 -2.45
N ASP A 35 4.62 -20.35 -1.84
CA ASP A 35 5.43 -21.45 -1.29
C ASP A 35 5.10 -21.76 0.19
N GLY A 36 4.17 -21.01 0.78
CA GLY A 36 3.73 -21.14 2.17
C GLY A 36 4.57 -20.36 3.18
N GLN A 37 5.58 -19.58 2.77
CA GLN A 37 6.30 -18.70 3.70
C GLN A 37 5.41 -17.56 4.18
N PRO A 38 5.48 -17.16 5.46
CA PRO A 38 4.66 -16.07 5.97
C PRO A 38 5.18 -14.72 5.47
N TYR A 39 4.27 -13.85 5.04
CA TYR A 39 4.63 -12.47 4.70
C TYR A 39 5.06 -11.70 5.95
N PRO A 40 6.22 -11.01 5.92
CA PRO A 40 6.58 -10.08 6.96
C PRO A 40 5.69 -8.83 6.86
N LEU A 41 5.40 -8.18 8.00
CA LEU A 41 4.75 -6.88 8.00
C LEU A 41 5.58 -5.83 8.73
N VAL A 42 6.15 -6.19 9.88
CA VAL A 42 6.92 -5.24 10.71
C VAL A 42 8.36 -5.72 10.83
N ARG A 43 9.30 -4.84 10.46
CA ARG A 43 10.73 -5.01 10.75
C ARG A 43 11.29 -3.90 11.60
N MET A 44 12.14 -4.26 12.55
CA MET A 44 12.93 -3.33 13.36
C MET A 44 14.38 -3.78 13.39
N HIS A 45 15.31 -2.82 13.26
CA HIS A 45 16.75 -3.10 13.22
C HIS A 45 17.14 -4.19 12.21
N GLY A 46 16.48 -4.21 11.05
CA GLY A 46 16.73 -5.18 9.99
C GLY A 46 16.21 -6.60 10.26
N LYS A 47 15.45 -6.81 11.34
CA LYS A 47 14.86 -8.10 11.69
C LYS A 47 13.34 -8.03 11.58
N VAL A 48 12.73 -9.06 11.00
CA VAL A 48 11.28 -9.26 11.07
C VAL A 48 10.91 -9.52 12.52
N ILE A 49 9.98 -8.73 13.05
CA ILE A 49 9.47 -8.90 14.41
C ILE A 49 8.00 -9.32 14.43
N GLU A 50 7.29 -9.10 13.32
CA GLU A 50 5.88 -9.47 13.19
C GLU A 50 5.53 -9.76 11.73
N THR A 51 4.83 -10.88 11.54
CA THR A 51 4.24 -11.27 10.25
C THR A 51 2.88 -10.60 10.07
N PHE A 52 2.41 -10.52 8.82
CA PHE A 52 1.09 -9.97 8.53
C PHE A 52 -0.02 -10.73 9.25
N GLU A 53 0.06 -12.07 9.30
CA GLU A 53 -0.91 -12.91 9.99
C GLU A 53 -0.99 -12.62 11.49
N GLN A 54 0.16 -12.51 12.16
CA GLN A 54 0.20 -12.19 13.59
C GLN A 54 -0.48 -10.85 13.87
N PHE A 55 -0.14 -9.83 13.09
CA PHE A 55 -0.70 -8.48 13.24
C PHE A 55 -2.22 -8.48 13.01
N ALA A 56 -2.67 -9.08 11.90
CA ALA A 56 -4.09 -9.11 11.54
C ALA A 56 -4.94 -9.92 12.54
N ARG A 57 -4.40 -11.03 13.07
CA ARG A 57 -5.08 -11.83 14.10
C ARG A 57 -5.17 -11.10 15.43
N LEU A 58 -4.09 -10.41 15.84
CA LEU A 58 -4.11 -9.57 17.04
C LEU A 58 -5.18 -8.47 16.92
N GLU A 59 -5.20 -7.75 15.80
CA GLU A 59 -6.19 -6.71 15.53
C GLU A 59 -7.62 -7.26 15.59
N ASN A 60 -7.87 -8.44 15.01
CA ASN A 60 -9.19 -9.08 15.02
C ASN A 60 -9.66 -9.46 16.43
N VAL A 61 -8.74 -9.72 17.37
CA VAL A 61 -9.06 -9.96 18.80
C VAL A 61 -9.34 -8.66 19.53
N LEU A 62 -8.57 -7.60 19.27
CA LEU A 62 -8.75 -6.28 19.90
C LEU A 62 -10.09 -5.63 19.53
N GLY A 63 -10.64 -6.00 18.37
CA GLY A 63 -12.01 -5.73 18.00
C GLY A 63 -12.13 -4.91 16.72
N PRO A 64 -13.36 -4.45 16.40
CA PRO A 64 -13.68 -3.96 15.06
C PRO A 64 -13.36 -2.48 14.82
N TYR A 65 -12.77 -1.78 15.80
CA TYR A 65 -12.46 -0.35 15.75
C TYR A 65 -10.98 -0.13 16.05
N GLY A 66 -10.35 0.73 15.26
CA GLY A 66 -8.91 0.93 15.29
C GLY A 66 -8.17 -0.17 14.53
N GLY A 67 -6.83 -0.11 14.57
CA GLY A 67 -5.97 -1.02 13.83
C GLY A 67 -5.69 -0.59 12.39
N GLN A 68 -4.59 -1.08 11.83
CA GLN A 68 -4.15 -0.69 10.50
C GLN A 68 -4.96 -1.39 9.42
N MET A 69 -5.29 -2.67 9.61
CA MET A 69 -5.94 -3.46 8.56
C MET A 69 -7.40 -3.06 8.38
N ALA A 70 -8.12 -2.74 9.46
CA ALA A 70 -9.45 -2.17 9.38
C ALA A 70 -9.42 -0.76 8.79
N SER A 71 -8.40 0.06 9.13
CA SER A 71 -8.23 1.39 8.53
C SER A 71 -8.13 1.32 7.00
N PHE A 72 -7.39 0.36 6.44
CA PHE A 72 -7.34 0.18 5.00
C PHE A 72 -8.71 -0.14 4.38
N ASP A 73 -9.50 -1.03 5.01
CA ASP A 73 -10.87 -1.28 4.55
C ASP A 73 -11.71 0.01 4.59
N TRP A 74 -11.61 0.82 5.66
CA TRP A 74 -12.35 2.07 5.77
C TRP A 74 -11.95 3.14 4.74
N VAL A 75 -10.68 3.19 4.33
CA VAL A 75 -10.19 4.19 3.37
C VAL A 75 -10.45 3.77 1.94
N PHE A 76 -10.22 2.49 1.61
CA PHE A 76 -10.14 2.04 0.22
C PHE A 76 -11.34 1.21 -0.25
N SER A 77 -12.06 0.55 0.66
CA SER A 77 -13.15 -0.34 0.26
C SER A 77 -14.43 0.41 -0.07
N PRO A 78 -15.27 -0.17 -0.95
CA PRO A 78 -16.61 0.35 -1.14
C PRO A 78 -17.41 0.18 0.15
N ARG A 79 -18.42 1.03 0.31
CA ARG A 79 -19.41 0.91 1.39
C ARG A 79 -20.29 -0.31 1.13
N GLY A 80 -20.19 -1.31 2.00
CA GLY A 80 -20.99 -2.52 1.97
C GLY A 80 -22.35 -2.38 2.68
N PRO A 81 -23.12 -3.49 2.75
CA PRO A 81 -24.41 -3.53 3.44
C PRO A 81 -24.27 -3.12 4.92
N GLY A 82 -25.20 -2.30 5.41
CA GLY A 82 -25.16 -1.78 6.79
C GLY A 82 -24.14 -0.66 7.01
N GLY A 83 -23.48 -0.18 5.94
CA GLY A 83 -22.66 1.03 5.97
C GLY A 83 -21.22 0.85 6.42
N ARG A 84 -20.79 -0.39 6.65
CA ARG A 84 -19.39 -0.76 6.93
C ARG A 84 -18.64 -0.98 5.61
N PRO A 85 -17.31 -0.80 5.56
CA PRO A 85 -16.54 -1.15 4.38
C PRO A 85 -16.60 -2.65 4.10
N GLU A 86 -16.55 -3.03 2.83
CA GLU A 86 -16.27 -4.42 2.46
C GLU A 86 -14.83 -4.79 2.86
N ARG A 87 -14.61 -6.03 3.31
CA ARG A 87 -13.28 -6.50 3.70
C ARG A 87 -12.46 -6.88 2.48
N MET A 88 -11.25 -6.35 2.38
CA MET A 88 -10.31 -6.70 1.31
C MET A 88 -9.80 -8.14 1.40
N PHE A 89 -9.74 -8.72 2.60
CA PHE A 89 -9.34 -10.11 2.80
C PHE A 89 -10.11 -10.79 3.95
N ASP A 90 -10.13 -12.11 3.94
CA ASP A 90 -10.67 -12.92 5.02
C ASP A 90 -9.72 -12.91 6.24
N ARG A 91 -10.18 -12.44 7.39
CA ARG A 91 -9.33 -12.28 8.59
C ARG A 91 -8.89 -13.60 9.22
N LYS A 92 -9.51 -14.71 8.86
CA LYS A 92 -9.15 -16.05 9.34
C LYS A 92 -8.13 -16.72 8.42
N THR A 93 -8.33 -16.65 7.10
CA THR A 93 -7.51 -17.38 6.12
C THR A 93 -6.43 -16.55 5.45
N GLY A 94 -6.57 -15.23 5.42
CA GLY A 94 -5.70 -14.33 4.66
C GLY A 94 -6.08 -14.21 3.19
N ASP A 95 -7.14 -14.88 2.73
CA ASP A 95 -7.50 -14.89 1.31
C ASP A 95 -8.01 -13.52 0.87
N VAL A 96 -7.40 -12.98 -0.19
CA VAL A 96 -7.78 -11.70 -0.77
C VAL A 96 -9.12 -11.83 -1.50
N ASN A 97 -9.99 -10.85 -1.31
CA ASN A 97 -11.23 -10.69 -2.03
C ASN A 97 -10.98 -9.92 -3.34
N PRO A 98 -10.95 -10.60 -4.50
CA PRO A 98 -10.58 -9.97 -5.76
C PRO A 98 -11.58 -8.89 -6.22
N LYS A 99 -12.84 -8.95 -5.77
CA LYS A 99 -13.84 -7.92 -6.11
C LYS A 99 -13.54 -6.60 -5.41
N VAL A 100 -13.17 -6.66 -4.13
CA VAL A 100 -12.78 -5.48 -3.35
C VAL A 100 -11.47 -4.92 -3.86
N VAL A 101 -10.48 -5.77 -4.17
CA VAL A 101 -9.21 -5.33 -4.77
C VAL A 101 -9.40 -4.70 -6.15
N ALA A 102 -10.32 -5.19 -6.98
CA ALA A 102 -10.67 -4.52 -8.23
C ALA A 102 -11.24 -3.11 -8.01
N TYR A 103 -12.05 -2.92 -6.98
CA TYR A 103 -12.52 -1.60 -6.58
C TYR A 103 -11.36 -0.71 -6.11
N TRP A 104 -10.50 -1.22 -5.21
CA TRP A 104 -9.31 -0.51 -4.73
C TRP A 104 -8.43 -0.04 -5.88
N ARG A 105 -8.16 -0.92 -6.86
CA ARG A 105 -7.39 -0.60 -8.07
C ARG A 105 -7.97 0.59 -8.85
N ALA A 106 -9.28 0.60 -9.04
CA ALA A 106 -9.94 1.63 -9.84
C ALA A 106 -10.00 2.99 -9.14
N HIS A 107 -9.92 3.04 -7.81
CA HIS A 107 -10.20 4.24 -7.02
C HIS A 107 -9.01 4.78 -6.22
N TYR A 108 -8.06 3.92 -5.83
CA TYR A 108 -7.01 4.27 -4.87
C TYR A 108 -5.59 3.84 -5.25
N ASP A 109 -5.40 2.88 -6.17
CA ASP A 109 -4.07 2.54 -6.67
C ASP A 109 -3.52 3.72 -7.50
N LEU A 110 -2.62 4.50 -6.90
CA LEU A 110 -2.12 5.73 -7.50
C LEU A 110 -1.30 5.42 -8.75
N ALA A 111 -0.47 4.38 -8.74
CA ALA A 111 0.32 3.97 -9.89
C ALA A 111 -0.59 3.61 -11.09
N HIS A 112 -1.66 2.84 -10.85
CA HIS A 112 -2.67 2.53 -11.86
C HIS A 112 -3.39 3.78 -12.37
N ILE A 113 -3.85 4.64 -11.45
CA ILE A 113 -4.64 5.83 -11.79
C ILE A 113 -3.81 6.83 -12.58
N VAL A 114 -2.58 7.14 -12.16
CA VAL A 114 -1.73 8.10 -12.89
C VAL A 114 -1.35 7.55 -14.26
N LYS A 115 -1.01 6.25 -14.36
CA LYS A 115 -0.68 5.60 -15.63
C LYS A 115 -1.82 5.67 -16.64
N THR A 116 -3.04 5.41 -16.21
CA THR A 116 -4.21 5.34 -17.11
C THR A 116 -4.83 6.71 -17.40
N THR A 117 -4.60 7.71 -16.54
CA THR A 117 -5.23 9.03 -16.69
C THR A 117 -4.24 10.19 -16.93
N TRP A 118 -2.98 9.87 -17.24
CA TRP A 118 -1.90 10.86 -17.40
C TRP A 118 -2.21 11.96 -18.40
N ALA A 119 -2.80 11.62 -19.56
CA ALA A 119 -3.14 12.62 -20.58
C ALA A 119 -4.03 13.76 -20.05
N ARG A 120 -4.91 13.46 -19.08
CA ARG A 120 -5.78 14.44 -18.42
C ARG A 120 -5.13 15.07 -17.19
N ARG A 121 -4.40 14.29 -16.39
CA ARG A 121 -3.90 14.73 -15.06
C ARG A 121 -2.49 15.30 -15.08
N GLY A 122 -1.67 14.90 -16.04
CA GLY A 122 -0.26 15.26 -16.17
C GLY A 122 0.00 16.77 -16.08
N PRO A 123 -0.75 17.64 -16.77
CA PRO A 123 -0.58 19.10 -16.66
C PRO A 123 -0.72 19.65 -15.23
N TYR A 124 -1.46 18.94 -14.36
CA TYR A 124 -1.68 19.35 -12.97
C TYR A 124 -0.67 18.76 -11.99
N LEU A 125 0.01 17.66 -12.37
CA LEU A 125 0.87 16.85 -11.48
C LEU A 125 2.36 16.96 -11.80
N ARG A 126 2.71 17.34 -13.03
CA ARG A 126 4.10 17.42 -13.48
C ARG A 126 4.91 18.33 -12.58
N GLY A 127 6.04 17.82 -12.07
CA GLY A 127 6.95 18.57 -11.19
C GLY A 127 6.43 18.81 -9.77
N LYS A 128 5.33 18.16 -9.37
CA LYS A 128 4.59 18.50 -8.13
C LYS A 128 4.42 17.36 -7.14
N ILE A 129 4.94 16.17 -7.47
CA ILE A 129 4.88 15.00 -6.59
C ILE A 129 6.24 14.86 -5.91
N HIS A 130 6.27 15.00 -4.59
CA HIS A 130 7.47 14.82 -3.77
C HIS A 130 7.21 13.72 -2.74
N VAL A 131 8.10 12.72 -2.71
CA VAL A 131 8.01 11.58 -1.79
C VAL A 131 9.35 11.36 -1.11
N TYR A 132 9.32 11.17 0.20
CA TYR A 132 10.46 10.81 1.02
C TYR A 132 10.15 9.48 1.69
N VAL A 133 11.03 8.50 1.59
CA VAL A 133 10.84 7.19 2.23
C VAL A 133 12.19 6.56 2.57
N GLY A 134 12.24 5.83 3.67
CA GLY A 134 13.44 5.15 4.12
C GLY A 134 13.66 3.85 3.34
N THR A 135 14.89 3.50 2.97
CA THR A 135 15.15 2.22 2.30
C THR A 135 15.01 1.01 3.23
N ALA A 136 14.94 1.26 4.55
CA ALA A 136 14.68 0.26 5.57
C ALA A 136 13.33 0.52 6.25
N ASP A 137 12.34 1.05 5.51
CA ASP A 137 10.99 1.34 6.01
C ASP A 137 10.43 0.16 6.82
N THR A 138 9.86 0.46 7.97
CA THR A 138 9.41 -0.52 8.97
C THR A 138 8.36 -1.47 8.40
N PHE A 139 7.53 -0.98 7.47
CA PHE A 139 6.37 -1.67 6.90
C PHE A 139 6.54 -2.01 5.41
N TYR A 140 7.79 -1.98 4.92
CA TYR A 140 8.13 -2.30 3.53
C TYR A 140 7.49 -1.37 2.48
N LEU A 141 7.02 -0.18 2.89
CA LEU A 141 6.34 0.78 2.02
C LEU A 141 7.27 1.39 0.96
N ASN A 142 8.57 1.26 1.17
CA ASN A 142 9.59 1.74 0.25
C ASN A 142 9.52 1.04 -1.11
N GLU A 143 9.04 -0.20 -1.20
CA GLU A 143 8.94 -0.92 -2.47
C GLU A 143 7.76 -0.40 -3.31
N SER A 144 6.59 -0.23 -2.70
CA SER A 144 5.43 0.40 -3.35
C SER A 144 5.74 1.82 -3.86
N ALA A 145 6.55 2.58 -3.12
CA ALA A 145 7.01 3.89 -3.55
C ALA A 145 7.95 3.82 -4.78
N ARG A 146 8.80 2.77 -4.90
CA ARG A 146 9.64 2.54 -6.10
C ARG A 146 8.81 2.20 -7.32
N ASP A 147 7.73 1.45 -7.13
CA ASP A 147 6.82 1.09 -8.22
C ASP A 147 6.12 2.35 -8.78
N LEU A 148 5.63 3.23 -7.90
CA LEU A 148 5.08 4.51 -8.30
C LEU A 148 6.13 5.41 -8.99
N ASP A 149 7.35 5.51 -8.46
CA ASP A 149 8.45 6.27 -9.07
C ASP A 149 8.75 5.78 -10.49
N THR A 150 8.79 4.46 -10.68
CA THR A 150 9.00 3.82 -11.98
C THR A 150 7.90 4.19 -12.97
N VAL A 151 6.63 4.18 -12.54
CA VAL A 151 5.49 4.59 -13.37
C VAL A 151 5.60 6.06 -13.75
N LEU A 152 5.84 6.94 -12.78
CA LEU A 152 5.91 8.38 -12.99
C LEU A 152 7.10 8.79 -13.87
N SER A 153 8.24 8.10 -13.74
CA SER A 153 9.40 8.28 -14.60
C SER A 153 9.09 7.95 -16.06
N LYS A 154 8.39 6.84 -16.33
CA LYS A 154 7.96 6.45 -17.69
C LYS A 154 6.96 7.44 -18.31
N LEU A 155 6.20 8.16 -17.48
CA LEU A 155 5.25 9.19 -17.90
C LEU A 155 5.89 10.57 -18.06
N ASP A 156 7.20 10.69 -17.80
CA ASP A 156 7.91 11.95 -17.76
C ASP A 156 7.24 12.93 -16.78
N ALA A 157 6.91 12.46 -15.57
CA ALA A 157 6.18 13.26 -14.59
C ALA A 157 7.02 14.32 -13.87
N HIS A 158 8.35 14.25 -13.95
CA HIS A 158 9.28 15.06 -13.15
C HIS A 158 8.97 14.96 -11.65
N ALA A 159 8.58 13.78 -11.17
CA ALA A 159 8.35 13.55 -9.75
C ALA A 159 9.69 13.47 -8.99
N HIS A 160 9.67 13.81 -7.71
CA HIS A 160 10.86 13.86 -6.87
C HIS A 160 10.77 12.80 -5.77
N PHE A 161 11.48 11.69 -5.94
CA PHE A 161 11.57 10.63 -4.93
C PHE A 161 12.93 10.67 -4.22
N THR A 162 12.90 10.70 -2.90
CA THR A 162 14.09 10.64 -2.05
C THR A 162 14.05 9.38 -1.19
N PHE A 163 14.88 8.39 -1.57
CA PHE A 163 15.06 7.15 -0.81
C PHE A 163 16.21 7.31 0.19
N ARG A 164 15.90 7.50 1.48
CA ARG A 164 16.90 7.71 2.54
C ARG A 164 17.50 6.38 2.99
N LYS A 165 18.77 6.14 2.65
CA LYS A 165 19.48 4.90 2.97
C LYS A 165 19.46 4.62 4.47
N GLY A 166 19.01 3.42 4.84
CA GLY A 166 19.02 2.92 6.23
C GLY A 166 18.01 3.56 7.18
N ARG A 167 17.19 4.52 6.70
CA ARG A 167 16.10 5.09 7.51
C ARG A 167 14.90 4.15 7.52
N THR A 168 14.22 4.11 8.66
CA THR A 168 12.99 3.37 8.90
C THR A 168 11.78 4.30 8.77
N HIS A 169 10.59 3.76 9.00
CA HIS A 169 9.36 4.56 8.95
C HIS A 169 9.36 5.70 9.98
N PHE A 170 10.04 5.50 11.12
CA PHE A 170 9.94 6.37 12.30
C PHE A 170 11.13 7.33 12.50
N ASN A 171 12.12 7.32 11.61
CA ASN A 171 13.32 8.16 11.76
C ASN A 171 13.80 8.81 10.46
N LEU A 172 12.84 9.06 9.55
CA LEU A 172 13.03 9.61 8.21
C LEU A 172 13.66 11.01 8.22
#